data_AF-A0A951FFJ8-F1
#
_entry.id   AF-A0A951FFJ8-F1
#
_cell.length_a   1.000
_cell.length_b   1.000
_cell.length_c   1.000
_cell.angle_alpha   90.00
_cell.angle_beta   90.00
_cell.angle_gamma   90.00
#
_symmetry.space_group_name_H-M   'P 1'
#
loop_
_entity.id
_entity.type
_entity.pdbx_description
1 polymer ?
#
loop_
_entity_poly.entity_id
_entity_poly.type
_entity_poly.pdbx_seq_one_letter_code
_entity_poly.pdbx_strand_id
1 'polypeptide(L)'
;MVAEDFINTKRPHWERLEQLLSKAQSARLAALTADELYELGRLYRQTTSDLAVARRDFPKHRVTEFLNGLVGRAHGAVYQNEATTWARLRDFVLVTYPQTWRKTLPFTIVAFLFFALPALIAFVVSYNDPSQAGLLFPGAEYIADQIRNQEEWWLDINNARGGNAALIASNNILVTIQAFAGGMLLGLLTIYAMVFNGLMLGVIAGLSAFYGFSSRLWGFIAAHASIELSVIFFAGGAGLQLAWAILHPGLLSRGAALRVAAQRAIVIMIGCVPLLLIAGTIEAFISPSNLPVWVKLAVSFGTGLALYSYLIGVGRQAPAEATETNPIG
;
A
#
# COMPACT_ATOMS: atom_id res chain seq x y z
N MET A 1 -47.75 -30.52 -11.78
CA MET A 1 -47.12 -29.98 -13.01
C MET A 1 -45.95 -30.89 -13.33
N VAL A 2 -45.87 -31.43 -14.54
CA VAL A 2 -44.74 -32.28 -14.93
C VAL A 2 -43.55 -31.36 -15.26
N ALA A 3 -42.32 -31.86 -15.10
CA ALA A 3 -41.11 -31.07 -15.35
C ALA A 3 -41.07 -30.51 -16.78
N GLU A 4 -41.49 -31.27 -17.79
CA GLU A 4 -41.64 -30.80 -19.17
C GLU A 4 -42.53 -29.56 -19.32
N ASP A 5 -43.71 -29.52 -18.67
CA ASP A 5 -44.64 -28.39 -18.78
C ASP A 5 -44.04 -27.12 -18.18
N PHE A 6 -43.37 -27.27 -17.02
CA PHE A 6 -42.65 -26.19 -16.35
C PHE A 6 -41.54 -25.64 -17.26
N ILE A 7 -40.76 -26.52 -17.87
CA ILE A 7 -39.68 -26.15 -18.79
C ILE A 7 -40.25 -25.44 -20.02
N ASN A 8 -41.24 -26.01 -20.68
CA ASN A 8 -41.79 -25.46 -21.93
C ASN A 8 -42.38 -24.06 -21.73
N THR A 9 -43.01 -23.82 -20.57
CA THR A 9 -43.60 -22.51 -20.26
C THR A 9 -42.55 -21.44 -19.95
N LYS A 10 -41.42 -21.81 -19.35
CA LYS A 10 -40.45 -20.85 -18.78
C LYS A 10 -39.18 -20.69 -19.59
N ARG A 11 -38.82 -21.67 -20.42
CA ARG A 11 -37.62 -21.70 -21.26
C ARG A 11 -37.36 -20.41 -22.05
N PRO A 12 -38.35 -19.75 -22.69
CA PRO A 12 -38.08 -18.54 -23.46
C PRO A 12 -37.44 -17.42 -22.63
N HIS A 13 -37.83 -17.28 -21.35
CA HIS A 13 -37.26 -16.28 -20.45
C HIS A 13 -35.83 -16.62 -20.04
N TRP A 14 -35.54 -17.90 -19.85
CA TRP A 14 -34.19 -18.37 -19.50
C TRP A 14 -33.22 -18.20 -20.67
N GLU A 15 -33.66 -18.52 -21.89
CA GLU A 15 -32.89 -18.30 -23.12
C GLU A 15 -32.62 -16.80 -23.36
N ARG A 16 -33.63 -15.95 -23.13
CA ARG A 16 -33.45 -14.49 -23.22
C ARG A 16 -32.45 -13.96 -22.19
N LEU A 17 -32.52 -14.44 -20.95
CA LEU A 17 -31.53 -14.09 -19.91
C LEU A 17 -30.12 -14.52 -20.34
N GLU A 18 -29.97 -15.72 -20.89
CA GLU A 18 -28.68 -16.22 -21.38
C GLU A 18 -28.14 -15.40 -22.56
N GLN A 19 -28.99 -14.94 -23.47
CA GLN A 19 -28.63 -14.01 -24.56
C GLN A 19 -28.14 -12.65 -24.03
N LEU A 20 -28.84 -12.08 -23.04
CA LEU A 20 -28.42 -10.80 -22.44
C LEU A 20 -27.09 -10.96 -21.70
N LEU A 21 -26.88 -12.09 -21.02
CA LEU A 21 -25.61 -12.40 -20.34
C LEU A 21 -24.46 -12.60 -21.33
N SER A 22 -24.67 -13.29 -22.45
CA SER A 22 -23.62 -13.48 -23.46
C SER A 22 -23.25 -12.17 -24.18
N LYS A 23 -24.22 -11.30 -24.42
CA LYS A 23 -24.01 -9.93 -24.91
C LYS A 23 -23.22 -9.08 -23.90
N ALA A 24 -23.54 -9.19 -22.61
CA ALA A 24 -22.79 -8.50 -21.55
C ALA A 24 -21.35 -9.05 -21.39
N GLN A 25 -21.12 -10.32 -21.66
CA GLN A 25 -19.81 -10.97 -21.51
C GLN A 25 -18.81 -10.59 -22.61
N SER A 26 -19.29 -10.21 -23.81
CA SER A 26 -18.45 -9.91 -24.98
C SER A 26 -18.01 -8.43 -25.05
N ALA A 27 -18.74 -7.50 -24.43
CA ALA A 27 -18.41 -6.06 -24.48
C ALA A 27 -18.68 -5.29 -23.17
N ARG A 28 -18.76 -6.00 -22.03
CA ARG A 28 -19.18 -5.49 -20.71
C ARG A 28 -20.66 -5.06 -20.68
N LEU A 29 -21.20 -4.78 -19.49
CA LEU A 29 -22.58 -4.27 -19.30
C LEU A 29 -22.87 -2.97 -20.08
N ALA A 30 -21.84 -2.21 -20.49
CA ALA A 30 -21.97 -1.02 -21.33
C ALA A 30 -22.48 -1.30 -22.76
N ALA A 31 -22.48 -2.57 -23.18
CA ALA A 31 -23.05 -3.00 -24.46
C ALA A 31 -24.57 -3.22 -24.41
N LEU A 32 -25.18 -3.18 -23.22
CA LEU A 32 -26.62 -3.27 -23.04
C LEU A 32 -27.23 -1.86 -23.10
N THR A 33 -28.36 -1.74 -23.78
CA THR A 33 -29.18 -0.52 -23.68
C THR A 33 -29.83 -0.41 -22.31
N ALA A 34 -30.36 0.78 -21.96
CA ALA A 34 -31.08 0.97 -20.70
C ALA A 34 -32.26 -0.03 -20.56
N ASP A 35 -33.01 -0.26 -21.64
CA ASP A 35 -34.13 -1.20 -21.64
C ASP A 35 -33.67 -2.66 -21.44
N GLU A 36 -32.56 -3.05 -22.07
CA GLU A 36 -31.97 -4.39 -21.89
C GLU A 36 -31.44 -4.60 -20.47
N LEU A 37 -30.94 -3.55 -19.82
CA LEU A 37 -30.49 -3.60 -18.43
C LEU A 37 -31.67 -3.77 -17.45
N TYR A 38 -32.78 -3.06 -17.68
CA TYR A 38 -34.02 -3.28 -16.92
C TYR A 38 -34.59 -4.69 -17.15
N GLU A 39 -34.56 -5.16 -18.41
CA GLU A 39 -34.99 -6.50 -18.78
C GLU A 39 -34.14 -7.58 -18.07
N LEU A 40 -32.82 -7.42 -18.05
CA LEU A 40 -31.89 -8.30 -17.33
C LEU A 40 -32.25 -8.42 -15.85
N GLY A 41 -32.47 -7.29 -15.16
CA GLY A 41 -32.85 -7.28 -13.75
C GLY A 41 -34.20 -7.94 -13.47
N ARG A 42 -35.18 -7.76 -14.36
CA ARG A 42 -36.49 -8.43 -14.29
C ARG A 42 -36.36 -9.95 -14.47
N LEU A 43 -35.66 -10.37 -15.52
CA LEU A 43 -35.46 -11.79 -15.85
C LEU A 43 -34.64 -12.52 -14.79
N TYR A 44 -33.66 -11.86 -14.18
CA TYR A 44 -32.90 -12.38 -13.03
C TYR A 44 -33.82 -12.71 -11.84
N ARG A 45 -34.67 -11.75 -11.42
CA ARG A 45 -35.62 -11.98 -10.31
C ARG A 45 -36.59 -13.12 -10.64
N GLN A 46 -37.09 -13.14 -11.86
CA GLN A 46 -38.00 -14.19 -12.32
C GLN A 46 -37.35 -15.58 -12.33
N THR A 47 -36.11 -15.68 -12.80
CA THR A 47 -35.36 -16.95 -12.85
C THR A 47 -34.95 -17.41 -11.44
N THR A 48 -34.72 -16.48 -10.52
CA THR A 48 -34.49 -16.80 -9.10
C THR A 48 -35.74 -17.41 -8.46
N SER A 49 -36.92 -16.87 -8.76
CA SER A 49 -38.20 -17.46 -8.34
C SER A 49 -38.44 -18.84 -8.98
N ASP A 50 -38.15 -18.99 -10.27
CA ASP A 50 -38.27 -20.27 -10.98
C ASP A 50 -37.30 -21.33 -10.38
N LEU A 51 -36.09 -20.93 -9.98
CA LEU A 51 -35.14 -21.81 -9.29
C LEU A 51 -35.67 -22.27 -7.93
N ALA A 52 -36.33 -21.39 -7.16
CA ALA A 52 -36.93 -21.77 -5.88
C ALA A 52 -38.04 -22.83 -6.07
N VAL A 53 -38.87 -22.68 -7.11
CA VAL A 53 -39.89 -23.67 -7.49
C VAL A 53 -39.23 -24.98 -7.94
N ALA A 54 -38.21 -24.92 -8.79
CA ALA A 54 -37.50 -26.10 -9.30
C ALA A 54 -36.79 -26.88 -8.18
N ARG A 55 -36.21 -26.20 -7.19
CA ARG A 55 -35.62 -26.84 -6.01
C ARG A 55 -36.66 -27.55 -5.14
N ARG A 56 -37.86 -27.00 -5.03
CA ARG A 56 -38.96 -27.59 -4.25
C ARG A 56 -39.56 -28.81 -4.95
N ASP A 57 -39.90 -28.67 -6.23
CA ASP A 57 -40.72 -29.65 -6.96
C ASP A 57 -39.87 -30.65 -7.75
N PHE A 58 -38.66 -30.28 -8.16
CA PHE A 58 -37.77 -31.07 -9.03
C PHE A 58 -36.29 -31.08 -8.57
N PRO A 59 -35.99 -31.38 -7.29
CA PRO A 59 -34.66 -31.18 -6.71
C PRO A 59 -33.51 -31.94 -7.39
N LYS A 60 -33.80 -33.12 -7.97
CA LYS A 60 -32.80 -33.98 -8.66
C LYS A 60 -32.82 -33.84 -10.18
N HIS A 61 -33.63 -32.93 -10.71
CA HIS A 61 -33.78 -32.77 -12.16
C HIS A 61 -32.71 -31.82 -12.72
N ARG A 62 -32.22 -32.07 -13.95
CA ARG A 62 -31.19 -31.27 -14.62
C ARG A 62 -31.57 -29.79 -14.76
N VAL A 63 -32.87 -29.47 -14.83
CA VAL A 63 -33.37 -28.09 -14.87
C VAL A 63 -32.97 -27.29 -13.63
N THR A 64 -32.94 -27.93 -12.46
CA THR A 64 -32.59 -27.27 -11.19
C THR A 64 -31.10 -26.91 -11.17
N GLU A 65 -30.23 -27.78 -11.67
CA GLU A 65 -28.81 -27.50 -11.85
C GLU A 65 -28.57 -26.38 -12.86
N PHE A 66 -29.26 -26.43 -14.00
CA PHE A 66 -29.20 -25.40 -15.04
C PHE A 66 -29.61 -24.03 -14.48
N LEU A 67 -30.76 -23.94 -13.82
CA LEU A 67 -31.25 -22.69 -13.23
C LEU A 67 -30.32 -22.17 -12.14
N ASN A 68 -29.73 -23.06 -11.34
CA ASN A 68 -28.75 -22.69 -10.33
C ASN A 68 -27.51 -22.04 -10.96
N GLY A 69 -26.99 -22.62 -12.04
CA GLY A 69 -25.90 -22.03 -12.82
C GLY A 69 -26.26 -20.70 -13.47
N LEU A 70 -27.45 -20.62 -14.08
CA LEU A 70 -27.93 -19.41 -14.75
C LEU A 70 -28.13 -18.24 -13.77
N VAL A 71 -28.75 -18.49 -12.61
CA VAL A 71 -28.89 -17.50 -11.52
C VAL A 71 -27.53 -17.08 -11.00
N GLY A 72 -26.57 -18.01 -10.82
CA GLY A 72 -25.22 -17.69 -10.40
C GLY A 72 -24.50 -16.71 -11.34
N ARG A 73 -24.57 -16.95 -12.66
CA ARG A 73 -23.99 -16.04 -13.67
C ARG A 73 -24.71 -14.69 -13.70
N ALA A 74 -26.04 -14.69 -13.64
CA ALA A 74 -26.84 -13.48 -13.64
C ALA A 74 -26.62 -12.62 -12.38
N HIS A 75 -26.44 -13.25 -11.22
CA HIS A 75 -26.11 -12.57 -9.98
C HIS A 75 -24.78 -11.81 -10.09
N GLY A 76 -23.77 -12.45 -10.68
CA GLY A 76 -22.50 -11.79 -10.99
C GLY A 76 -22.68 -10.57 -11.88
N ALA A 77 -23.44 -10.67 -12.96
CA ALA A 77 -23.68 -9.56 -13.89
C ALA A 77 -24.52 -8.41 -13.29
N VAL A 78 -25.48 -8.69 -12.41
CA VAL A 78 -26.37 -7.66 -11.83
C VAL A 78 -25.74 -6.96 -10.63
N TYR A 79 -24.96 -7.67 -9.81
CA TYR A 79 -24.46 -7.15 -8.53
C TYR A 79 -22.95 -6.92 -8.47
N GLN A 80 -22.14 -7.44 -9.40
CA GLN A 80 -20.74 -7.02 -9.46
C GLN A 80 -20.66 -5.61 -10.05
N ASN A 81 -20.45 -4.65 -9.15
CA ASN A 81 -20.07 -3.30 -9.49
C ASN A 81 -18.64 -3.36 -10.08
N GLU A 82 -18.52 -3.61 -11.38
CA GLU A 82 -17.24 -3.60 -12.09
C GLU A 82 -16.75 -2.16 -12.27
N ALA A 83 -16.40 -1.49 -11.16
CA ALA A 83 -15.43 -0.41 -11.24
C ALA A 83 -14.21 -0.96 -12.00
N THR A 84 -13.90 -0.36 -13.15
CA THR A 84 -12.75 -0.74 -13.97
C THR A 84 -11.49 -0.76 -13.11
N THR A 85 -10.47 -1.56 -13.49
CA THR A 85 -9.18 -1.56 -12.79
C THR A 85 -8.64 -0.14 -12.57
N TRP A 86 -8.89 0.76 -13.54
CA TRP A 86 -8.56 2.17 -13.45
C TRP A 86 -9.37 2.93 -12.39
N ALA A 87 -10.68 2.73 -12.31
CA ALA A 87 -11.51 3.34 -11.27
C ALA A 87 -11.06 2.90 -9.86
N ARG A 88 -10.75 1.61 -9.67
CA ARG A 88 -10.23 1.11 -8.37
C ARG A 88 -8.87 1.68 -8.02
N LEU A 89 -7.97 1.81 -9.01
CA LEU A 89 -6.66 2.44 -8.79
C LEU A 89 -6.82 3.91 -8.43
N ARG A 90 -7.70 4.64 -9.14
CA ARG A 90 -8.03 6.03 -8.83
C ARG A 90 -8.58 6.16 -7.41
N ASP A 91 -9.52 5.32 -7.01
CA ASP A 91 -10.08 5.34 -5.65
C ASP A 91 -9.02 4.97 -4.60
N PHE A 92 -8.14 4.02 -4.92
CA PHE A 92 -7.04 3.66 -4.04
C PHE A 92 -6.13 4.87 -3.78
N VAL A 93 -5.69 5.56 -4.84
CA VAL A 93 -4.80 6.72 -4.74
C VAL A 93 -5.53 7.93 -4.12
N LEU A 94 -6.73 8.27 -4.58
CA LEU A 94 -7.40 9.50 -4.17
C LEU A 94 -8.17 9.39 -2.85
N VAL A 95 -8.44 8.18 -2.35
CA VAL A 95 -9.28 7.98 -1.17
C VAL A 95 -8.63 7.02 -0.19
N THR A 96 -8.46 5.76 -0.59
CA THR A 96 -8.08 4.67 0.33
C THR A 96 -6.71 4.90 0.98
N TYR A 97 -5.69 5.22 0.19
CA TYR A 97 -4.33 5.40 0.66
C TYR A 97 -4.16 6.61 1.59
N PRO A 98 -4.52 7.86 1.20
CA PRO A 98 -4.34 9.02 2.07
C PRO A 98 -5.19 8.93 3.35
N GLN A 99 -6.40 8.38 3.29
CA GLN A 99 -7.20 8.15 4.49
C GLN A 99 -6.59 7.10 5.43
N THR A 100 -6.06 6.01 4.88
CA THR A 100 -5.42 4.96 5.69
C THR A 100 -4.14 5.46 6.31
N TRP A 101 -3.34 6.23 5.57
CA TRP A 101 -2.14 6.89 6.10
C TRP A 101 -2.46 7.79 7.29
N ARG A 102 -3.47 8.65 7.19
CA ARG A 102 -3.90 9.53 8.31
C ARG A 102 -4.32 8.73 9.55
N LYS A 103 -4.94 7.55 9.38
CA LYS A 103 -5.30 6.64 10.49
C LYS A 103 -4.10 5.95 11.12
N THR A 104 -2.99 5.80 10.38
CA THR A 104 -1.75 5.17 10.86
C THR A 104 -0.72 6.20 11.34
N LEU A 105 -0.94 7.50 11.10
CA LEU A 105 -0.03 8.60 11.43
C LEU A 105 0.51 8.57 12.88
N PRO A 106 -0.27 8.30 13.93
CA PRO A 106 0.29 8.21 15.29
C PRO A 106 1.41 7.17 15.40
N PHE A 107 1.24 6.00 14.78
CA PHE A 107 2.26 4.95 14.76
C PHE A 107 3.46 5.33 13.89
N THR A 108 3.22 6.02 12.78
CA THR A 108 4.30 6.57 11.95
C THR A 108 5.15 7.59 12.71
N ILE A 109 4.53 8.44 13.53
CA ILE A 109 5.26 9.38 14.41
C ILE A 109 6.09 8.60 15.43
N VAL A 110 5.53 7.56 16.06
CA VAL A 110 6.29 6.72 17.00
C VAL A 110 7.48 6.04 16.31
N ALA A 111 7.29 5.49 15.10
CA ALA A 111 8.38 4.92 14.31
C ALA A 111 9.46 5.97 13.97
N PHE A 112 9.05 7.17 13.58
CA PHE A 112 9.95 8.30 13.38
C PHE A 112 10.74 8.63 14.65
N LEU A 113 10.12 8.63 15.84
CA LEU A 113 10.83 8.90 17.10
C LEU A 113 11.84 7.79 17.45
N PHE A 114 11.48 6.52 17.24
CA PHE A 114 12.41 5.39 17.41
C PHE A 114 13.62 5.47 16.46
N PHE A 115 13.49 6.18 15.34
CA PHE A 115 14.59 6.46 14.42
C PHE A 115 15.36 7.73 14.82
N ALA A 116 14.65 8.84 15.03
CA ALA A 116 15.20 10.18 15.18
C ALA A 116 15.96 10.36 16.50
N LEU A 117 15.49 9.76 17.60
CA LEU A 117 16.17 9.88 18.88
C LEU A 117 17.53 9.17 18.87
N PRO A 118 17.66 7.89 18.45
CA PRO A 118 18.96 7.26 18.30
C PRO A 118 19.84 7.96 17.25
N ALA A 119 19.27 8.44 16.14
CA ALA A 119 20.03 9.19 15.14
C ALA A 119 20.65 10.46 15.71
N LEU A 120 19.90 11.23 16.51
CA LEU A 120 20.41 12.44 17.15
C LEU A 120 21.50 12.10 18.18
N ILE A 121 21.29 11.08 19.01
CA ILE A 121 22.30 10.62 19.99
C ILE A 121 23.59 10.22 19.26
N ALA A 122 23.47 9.39 18.21
CA ALA A 122 24.62 8.95 17.43
C ALA A 122 25.33 10.09 16.72
N PHE A 123 24.59 11.04 16.14
CA PHE A 123 25.17 12.24 15.56
C PHE A 123 25.98 13.03 16.58
N VAL A 124 25.41 13.33 17.75
CA VAL A 124 26.06 14.14 18.78
C VAL A 124 27.30 13.44 19.33
N VAL A 125 27.23 12.14 19.60
CA VAL A 125 28.38 11.38 20.11
C VAL A 125 29.49 11.32 19.06
N SER A 126 29.18 10.93 17.82
CA SER A 126 30.18 10.80 16.76
C SER A 126 30.76 12.12 16.29
N TYR A 127 30.01 13.22 16.39
CA TYR A 127 30.51 14.56 16.10
C TYR A 127 31.47 15.08 17.17
N ASN A 128 31.24 14.79 18.45
CA ASN A 128 32.10 15.27 19.53
C ASN A 128 33.33 14.38 19.74
N ASP A 129 33.18 13.06 19.62
CA ASP A 129 34.27 12.08 19.76
C ASP A 129 34.09 10.92 18.77
N PRO A 130 34.74 10.98 17.59
CA PRO A 130 34.68 9.93 16.59
C PRO A 130 35.12 8.55 17.09
N SER A 131 35.95 8.47 18.12
CA SER A 131 36.41 7.17 18.67
C SER A 131 35.28 6.40 19.36
N GLN A 132 34.24 7.09 19.82
CA GLN A 132 33.07 6.49 20.46
C GLN A 132 32.02 5.99 19.46
N ALA A 133 32.18 6.29 18.17
CA ALA A 133 31.20 5.89 17.14
C ALA A 133 31.00 4.37 17.09
N GLY A 134 32.06 3.59 17.34
CA GLY A 134 32.01 2.12 17.40
C GLY A 134 31.15 1.56 18.54
N LEU A 135 30.92 2.33 19.61
CA LEU A 135 30.01 1.93 20.69
C LEU A 135 28.54 1.95 20.27
N LEU A 136 28.20 2.80 19.30
CA LEU A 136 26.82 3.03 18.87
C LEU A 136 26.46 2.23 17.62
N PHE A 137 27.43 2.03 16.73
CA PHE A 137 27.21 1.29 15.49
C PHE A 137 28.39 0.37 15.18
N PRO A 138 28.19 -0.96 15.15
CA PRO A 138 29.23 -1.90 14.74
C PRO A 138 29.73 -1.58 13.33
N GLY A 139 31.05 -1.52 13.15
CA GLY A 139 31.67 -1.16 11.88
C GLY A 139 31.80 0.36 11.63
N ALA A 140 31.48 1.21 12.61
CA ALA A 140 31.68 2.65 12.50
C ALA A 140 33.15 3.04 12.23
N GLU A 141 34.13 2.24 12.67
CA GLU A 141 35.56 2.48 12.40
C GLU A 141 35.87 2.43 10.90
N TYR A 142 35.31 1.45 10.18
CA TYR A 142 35.46 1.35 8.72
C TYR A 142 34.82 2.55 8.01
N ILE A 143 33.62 2.95 8.45
CA ILE A 143 32.94 4.15 7.94
C ILE A 143 33.76 5.41 8.22
N ALA A 144 34.33 5.53 9.42
CA ALA A 144 35.16 6.66 9.81
C ALA A 144 36.42 6.77 8.96
N ASP A 145 37.05 5.64 8.61
CA ASP A 145 38.22 5.60 7.73
C ASP A 145 37.89 6.07 6.31
N GLN A 146 36.81 5.55 5.73
CA GLN A 146 36.29 5.98 4.42
C GLN A 146 36.01 7.49 4.39
N ILE A 147 35.27 7.99 5.38
CA ILE A 147 34.95 9.42 5.52
C ILE A 147 36.21 10.27 5.70
N ARG A 148 37.16 9.82 6.52
CA ARG A 148 38.43 10.51 6.77
C ARG A 148 39.25 10.63 5.49
N ASN A 149 39.30 9.56 4.69
CA ASN A 149 39.99 9.52 3.39
C ASN A 149 39.21 10.24 2.28
N GLN A 150 38.03 10.80 2.59
CA GLN A 150 37.14 11.48 1.65
C GLN A 150 36.65 10.56 0.52
N GLU A 151 36.52 9.26 0.81
CA GLU A 151 36.07 8.24 -0.13
C GLU A 151 34.54 8.28 -0.28
N GLU A 152 34.07 8.51 -1.50
CA GLU A 152 32.65 8.48 -1.84
C GLU A 152 32.22 7.05 -2.19
N TRP A 153 32.11 6.18 -1.19
CA TRP A 153 31.84 4.73 -1.37
C TRP A 153 30.61 4.41 -2.24
N TRP A 154 29.63 5.31 -2.32
CA TRP A 154 28.46 5.17 -3.19
C TRP A 154 28.80 5.27 -4.69
N LEU A 155 29.89 5.93 -5.07
CA LEU A 155 30.34 5.97 -6.46
C LEU A 155 30.78 4.59 -6.94
N ASP A 156 31.47 3.82 -6.10
CA ASP A 156 31.85 2.44 -6.43
C ASP A 156 30.62 1.53 -6.50
N ILE A 157 29.66 1.72 -5.59
CA ILE A 157 28.38 1.01 -5.65
C ILE A 157 27.64 1.32 -6.96
N ASN A 158 27.67 2.57 -7.42
CA ASN A 158 27.00 3.02 -8.64
C ASN A 158 27.77 2.63 -9.93
N ASN A 159 29.10 2.65 -9.90
CA ASN A 159 29.97 2.35 -11.04
C ASN A 159 30.17 0.84 -11.25
N ALA A 160 30.41 0.08 -10.16
CA ALA A 160 30.48 -1.38 -10.22
C ALA A 160 29.14 -2.03 -10.56
N ARG A 161 28.03 -1.28 -10.45
CA ARG A 161 26.66 -1.74 -10.71
C ARG A 161 25.90 -0.79 -11.64
N GLY A 162 26.57 -0.36 -12.71
CA GLY A 162 26.02 0.57 -13.70
C GLY A 162 24.54 0.33 -14.00
N GLY A 163 23.70 1.32 -13.69
CA GLY A 163 22.33 1.44 -14.22
C GLY A 163 21.19 0.72 -13.49
N ASN A 164 21.31 0.29 -12.22
CA ASN A 164 20.24 -0.47 -11.56
C ASN A 164 19.51 0.26 -10.43
N ALA A 165 18.72 1.29 -10.78
CA ALA A 165 17.69 1.86 -9.88
C ALA A 165 16.81 0.77 -9.23
N ALA A 166 16.57 -0.33 -9.96
CA ALA A 166 15.85 -1.50 -9.49
C ALA A 166 16.53 -2.24 -8.32
N LEU A 167 17.88 -2.32 -8.29
CA LEU A 167 18.60 -3.00 -7.21
C LEU A 167 18.63 -2.16 -5.93
N ILE A 168 18.85 -0.86 -6.07
CA ILE A 168 18.78 0.11 -4.97
C ILE A 168 17.36 0.13 -4.39
N ALA A 169 16.34 0.25 -5.24
CA ALA A 169 14.95 0.15 -4.82
C ALA A 169 14.65 -1.20 -4.14
N SER A 170 15.24 -2.30 -4.58
CA SER A 170 15.05 -3.62 -3.95
C SER A 170 15.60 -3.69 -2.53
N ASN A 171 16.75 -3.05 -2.25
CA ASN A 171 17.29 -2.95 -0.89
C ASN A 171 16.36 -2.14 0.02
N ASN A 172 15.88 -0.99 -0.47
CA ASN A 172 15.00 -0.13 0.30
C ASN A 172 13.63 -0.80 0.53
N ILE A 173 13.14 -1.58 -0.45
CA ILE A 173 11.96 -2.44 -0.30
C ILE A 173 12.21 -3.51 0.76
N LEU A 174 13.37 -4.17 0.78
CA LEU A 174 13.69 -5.19 1.79
C LEU A 174 13.69 -4.60 3.21
N VAL A 175 14.34 -3.44 3.41
CA VAL A 175 14.32 -2.72 4.70
C VAL A 175 12.90 -2.37 5.11
N THR A 176 12.10 -1.88 4.16
CA THR A 176 10.68 -1.54 4.37
C THR A 176 9.85 -2.76 4.77
N ILE A 177 10.05 -3.91 4.10
CA ILE A 177 9.37 -5.17 4.42
C ILE A 177 9.81 -5.71 5.79
N GLN A 178 11.09 -5.64 6.13
CA GLN A 178 11.60 -6.08 7.44
C GLN A 178 11.02 -5.23 8.57
N ALA A 179 11.01 -3.90 8.42
CA ALA A 179 10.40 -2.98 9.37
C ALA A 179 8.90 -3.29 9.55
N PHE A 180 8.18 -3.58 8.47
CA PHE A 180 6.78 -3.96 8.53
C PHE A 180 6.55 -5.34 9.17
N ALA A 181 7.25 -6.38 8.72
CA ALA A 181 7.10 -7.76 9.15
C ALA A 181 7.38 -7.95 10.64
N GLY A 182 8.26 -7.11 11.21
CA GLY A 182 8.55 -7.07 12.64
C GLY A 182 7.33 -6.77 13.52
N GLY A 183 6.25 -6.20 12.97
CA GLY A 183 5.00 -5.98 13.67
C GLY A 183 4.34 -7.26 14.18
N MET A 184 4.54 -8.38 13.48
CA MET A 184 4.03 -9.70 13.91
C MET A 184 4.78 -10.25 15.13
N LEU A 185 6.01 -9.79 15.37
CA LEU A 185 6.82 -10.14 16.54
C LEU A 185 6.66 -9.10 17.66
N LEU A 186 5.41 -8.68 17.92
CA LEU A 186 5.06 -7.63 18.88
C LEU A 186 5.78 -6.28 18.62
N GLY A 187 6.24 -6.04 17.39
CA GLY A 187 6.90 -4.80 17.00
C GLY A 187 8.36 -4.71 17.40
N LEU A 188 8.95 -5.73 18.05
CA LEU A 188 10.34 -5.70 18.50
C LEU A 188 11.31 -5.54 17.32
N LEU A 189 11.10 -6.31 16.25
CA LEU A 189 11.95 -6.20 15.05
C LEU A 189 11.71 -4.87 14.31
N THR A 190 10.50 -4.31 14.37
CA THR A 190 10.22 -2.97 13.82
C THR A 190 10.99 -1.89 14.58
N ILE A 191 10.95 -1.92 15.91
CA ILE A 191 11.69 -0.98 16.78
C ILE A 191 13.18 -1.14 16.53
N TYR A 192 13.70 -2.37 16.54
CA TYR A 192 15.09 -2.66 16.24
C TYR A 192 15.51 -2.07 14.91
N ALA A 193 14.73 -2.26 13.84
CA ALA A 193 15.02 -1.70 12.53
C ALA A 193 15.06 -0.17 12.54
N MET A 194 14.09 0.51 13.19
CA MET A 194 14.09 1.97 13.29
C MET A 194 15.32 2.49 14.07
N VAL A 195 15.63 1.87 15.21
CA VAL A 195 16.76 2.24 16.05
C VAL A 195 18.08 2.01 15.30
N PHE A 196 18.25 0.84 14.68
CA PHE A 196 19.46 0.49 13.96
C PHE A 196 19.72 1.44 12.78
N ASN A 197 18.70 1.72 11.97
CA ASN A 197 18.83 2.69 10.87
C ASN A 197 19.08 4.12 11.37
N GLY A 198 18.46 4.50 12.50
CA GLY A 198 18.70 5.77 13.15
C GLY A 198 20.14 5.93 13.60
N LEU A 199 20.66 4.96 14.36
CA LEU A 199 22.06 4.92 14.81
C LEU A 199 23.03 4.98 13.63
N MET A 200 22.81 4.17 12.59
CA MET A 200 23.63 4.15 11.39
C MET A 200 23.71 5.53 10.72
N LEU A 201 22.57 6.15 10.43
CA LEU A 201 22.54 7.47 9.79
C LEU A 201 23.16 8.55 10.69
N GLY A 202 22.88 8.49 11.99
CA GLY A 202 23.45 9.41 12.98
C GLY A 202 24.96 9.35 13.04
N VAL A 203 25.55 8.14 13.10
CA VAL A 203 27.00 7.93 13.07
C VAL A 203 27.60 8.48 11.77
N ILE A 204 27.05 8.11 10.61
CA ILE A 204 27.54 8.58 9.31
C ILE A 204 27.49 10.11 9.24
N ALA A 205 26.38 10.72 9.64
CA ALA A 205 26.20 12.17 9.63
C ALA A 205 27.13 12.90 10.61
N GLY A 206 27.31 12.36 11.82
CA GLY A 206 28.18 12.95 12.86
C GLY A 206 29.65 12.90 12.47
N LEU A 207 30.13 11.73 12.01
CA LEU A 207 31.48 11.57 11.47
C LEU A 207 31.71 12.48 10.25
N SER A 208 30.72 12.55 9.34
CA SER A 208 30.82 13.42 8.16
C SER A 208 30.92 14.90 8.54
N ALA A 209 30.20 15.33 9.58
CA ALA A 209 30.29 16.69 10.09
C ALA A 209 31.67 16.97 10.74
N PHE A 210 32.21 16.00 11.49
CA PHE A 210 33.52 16.13 12.11
C PHE A 210 34.67 16.22 11.08
N TYR A 211 34.67 15.35 10.07
CA TYR A 211 35.73 15.27 9.05
C TYR A 211 35.49 16.16 7.82
N GLY A 212 34.50 17.06 7.85
CA GLY A 212 34.23 17.98 6.74
C GLY A 212 33.67 17.34 5.47
N PHE A 213 33.08 16.14 5.58
CA PHE A 213 32.53 15.35 4.48
C PHE A 213 31.02 15.60 4.23
N SER A 214 30.36 16.40 5.08
CA SER A 214 28.91 16.63 5.03
C SER A 214 28.38 17.11 3.67
N SER A 215 29.11 17.97 2.96
CA SER A 215 28.64 18.50 1.66
C SER A 215 28.49 17.40 0.61
N ARG A 216 29.40 16.42 0.60
CA ARG A 216 29.34 15.24 -0.29
C ARG A 216 28.22 14.31 0.13
N LEU A 217 28.15 13.98 1.42
CA LEU A 217 27.11 13.11 1.97
C LEU A 217 25.71 13.65 1.66
N TRP A 218 25.41 14.89 2.07
CA TRP A 218 24.10 15.50 1.83
C TRP A 218 23.87 15.82 0.36
N GLY A 219 24.94 16.12 -0.39
CA GLY A 219 24.88 16.28 -1.83
C GLY A 219 24.47 15.00 -2.57
N PHE A 220 24.66 13.83 -1.97
CA PHE A 220 24.16 12.56 -2.51
C PHE A 220 22.78 12.21 -1.92
N ILE A 221 22.66 12.15 -0.60
CA ILE A 221 21.49 11.64 0.11
C ILE A 221 20.26 12.54 -0.05
N ALA A 222 20.44 13.87 -0.01
CA ALA A 222 19.31 14.78 0.18
C ALA A 222 18.24 14.64 -0.92
N ALA A 223 18.64 14.38 -2.17
CA ALA A 223 17.74 14.35 -3.33
C ALA A 223 16.55 13.39 -3.15
N HIS A 224 16.78 12.20 -2.59
CA HIS A 224 15.79 11.13 -2.49
C HIS A 224 15.30 10.86 -1.05
N ALA A 225 16.06 11.30 -0.04
CA ALA A 225 15.81 10.99 1.36
C ALA A 225 14.40 11.38 1.87
N SER A 226 13.81 12.45 1.33
CA SER A 226 12.47 12.91 1.75
C SER A 226 11.39 11.85 1.52
N ILE A 227 11.42 11.18 0.37
CA ILE A 227 10.47 10.10 0.04
C ILE A 227 10.88 8.81 0.73
N GLU A 228 12.16 8.46 0.69
CA GLU A 228 12.65 7.20 1.23
C GLU A 228 12.43 7.08 2.74
N LEU A 229 12.85 8.09 3.51
CA LEU A 229 12.66 8.10 4.97
C LEU A 229 11.17 8.11 5.32
N SER A 230 10.35 8.84 4.57
CA SER A 230 8.89 8.80 4.73
C SER A 230 8.36 7.38 4.61
N VAL A 231 8.76 6.64 3.57
CA VAL A 231 8.32 5.25 3.37
C VAL A 231 8.79 4.34 4.51
N ILE A 232 10.04 4.48 4.96
CA ILE A 232 10.57 3.72 6.10
C ILE A 232 9.69 3.96 7.35
N PHE A 233 9.31 5.20 7.63
CA PHE A 233 8.44 5.53 8.76
C PHE A 233 7.00 5.06 8.56
N PHE A 234 6.50 5.04 7.32
CA PHE A 234 5.16 4.53 7.02
C PHE A 234 5.10 3.02 7.27
N ALA A 235 6.12 2.28 6.83
CA ALA A 235 6.23 0.84 7.08
C ALA A 235 6.50 0.52 8.55
N GLY A 236 7.35 1.30 9.22
CA GLY A 236 7.56 1.20 10.67
C GLY A 236 6.26 1.44 11.44
N GLY A 237 5.50 2.48 11.08
CA GLY A 237 4.19 2.75 11.68
C GLY A 237 3.17 1.64 11.42
N ALA A 238 3.16 1.09 10.21
CA ALA A 238 2.32 -0.07 9.86
C ALA A 238 2.69 -1.31 10.70
N GLY A 239 3.98 -1.59 10.91
CA GLY A 239 4.45 -2.67 11.79
C GLY A 239 4.07 -2.45 13.25
N LEU A 240 4.27 -1.25 13.79
CA LEU A 240 3.88 -0.89 15.16
C LEU A 240 2.35 -0.96 15.37
N GLN A 241 1.56 -0.62 14.35
CA GLN A 241 0.10 -0.76 14.39
C GLN A 241 -0.33 -2.22 14.54
N LEU A 242 0.35 -3.18 13.89
CA LEU A 242 0.10 -4.61 14.07
C LEU A 242 0.39 -5.05 15.51
N ALA A 243 1.55 -4.64 16.03
CA ALA A 243 1.95 -4.93 17.40
C ALA A 243 0.94 -4.39 18.41
N TRP A 244 0.50 -3.15 18.21
CA TRP A 244 -0.50 -2.50 19.05
C TRP A 244 -1.84 -3.25 19.05
N ALA A 245 -2.29 -3.74 17.89
CA ALA A 245 -3.53 -4.50 17.80
C ALA A 245 -3.50 -5.84 18.56
N ILE A 246 -2.31 -6.45 18.72
CA ILE A 246 -2.13 -7.66 19.52
C ILE A 246 -2.15 -7.34 21.02
N LEU A 247 -1.48 -6.25 21.42
CA LEU A 247 -1.32 -5.85 22.82
C LEU A 247 -2.59 -5.19 23.38
N HIS A 248 -3.26 -4.35 22.59
CA HIS A 248 -4.43 -3.56 22.96
C HIS A 248 -5.56 -3.74 21.94
N PRO A 249 -6.23 -4.92 21.92
CA PRO A 249 -7.27 -5.22 20.93
C PRO A 249 -8.61 -4.49 21.18
N GLY A 250 -8.76 -3.84 22.34
CA GLY A 250 -10.01 -3.16 22.72
C GLY A 250 -11.15 -4.17 22.91
N LEU A 251 -12.29 -3.89 22.27
CA LEU A 251 -13.49 -4.75 22.31
C LEU A 251 -13.43 -5.94 21.33
N LEU A 252 -12.40 -6.00 20.47
CA LEU A 252 -12.23 -7.08 19.52
C LEU A 252 -11.43 -8.23 20.15
N SER A 253 -11.60 -9.44 19.62
CA SER A 253 -10.62 -10.50 19.87
C SER A 253 -9.27 -10.10 19.24
N ARG A 254 -8.15 -10.59 19.80
CA ARG A 254 -6.80 -10.30 19.26
C ARG A 254 -6.69 -10.63 17.77
N GLY A 255 -7.27 -11.75 17.33
CA GLY A 255 -7.29 -12.13 15.92
C GLY A 255 -8.09 -11.16 15.04
N ALA A 256 -9.25 -10.68 15.52
CA ALA A 256 -10.05 -9.70 14.80
C ALA A 256 -9.37 -8.33 14.74
N ALA A 257 -8.79 -7.86 15.85
CA ALA A 257 -8.01 -6.63 15.90
C ALA A 257 -6.81 -6.69 14.95
N LEU A 258 -6.07 -7.80 14.96
CA LEU A 258 -4.94 -8.02 14.06
C LEU A 258 -5.38 -8.02 12.59
N ARG A 259 -6.51 -8.63 12.24
CA ARG A 259 -7.03 -8.61 10.86
C ARG A 259 -7.35 -7.20 10.39
N VAL A 260 -7.97 -6.37 11.23
CA VAL A 260 -8.28 -4.97 10.90
C VAL A 260 -7.00 -4.16 10.74
N ALA A 261 -6.02 -4.33 11.64
CA ALA A 261 -4.72 -3.68 11.53
C ALA A 261 -3.97 -4.13 10.27
N ALA A 262 -3.95 -5.42 9.95
CA ALA A 262 -3.32 -5.97 8.76
C ALA A 262 -3.90 -5.43 7.45
N GLN A 263 -5.22 -5.25 7.36
CA GLN A 263 -5.85 -4.63 6.19
C GLN A 263 -5.33 -3.20 5.96
N ARG A 264 -5.23 -2.39 7.01
CA ARG A 264 -4.67 -1.03 6.93
C ARG A 264 -3.19 -1.07 6.56
N ALA A 265 -2.45 -1.96 7.19
CA ALA A 265 -1.01 -2.08 7.00
C ALA A 265 -0.66 -2.50 5.55
N ILE A 266 -1.40 -3.44 4.97
CA ILE A 266 -1.24 -3.83 3.55
C ILE A 266 -1.49 -2.65 2.61
N VAL A 267 -2.51 -1.84 2.86
CA VAL A 267 -2.77 -0.62 2.07
C VAL A 267 -1.58 0.34 2.12
N ILE A 268 -1.00 0.56 3.31
CA ILE A 268 0.21 1.37 3.47
C ILE A 268 1.36 0.79 2.64
N MET A 269 1.63 -0.51 2.79
CA MET A 269 2.74 -1.18 2.10
C MET A 269 2.60 -1.13 0.57
N ILE A 270 1.39 -1.35 0.03
CA ILE A 270 1.13 -1.26 -1.41
C ILE A 270 1.44 0.14 -1.94
N GLY A 271 1.04 1.20 -1.23
CA GLY A 271 1.34 2.55 -1.67
C GLY A 271 2.78 2.99 -1.41
N CYS A 272 3.53 2.32 -0.53
CA CYS A 272 4.97 2.54 -0.36
C CYS A 272 5.80 2.08 -1.58
N VAL A 273 5.37 1.02 -2.28
CA VAL A 273 6.09 0.50 -3.46
C VAL A 273 6.35 1.56 -4.54
N PRO A 274 5.33 2.27 -5.09
CA PRO A 274 5.58 3.30 -6.10
C PRO A 274 6.41 4.47 -5.56
N LEU A 275 6.31 4.80 -4.27
CA LEU A 275 7.14 5.84 -3.65
C LEU A 275 8.63 5.43 -3.60
N LEU A 276 8.94 4.17 -3.28
CA LEU A 276 10.31 3.64 -3.31
C LEU A 276 10.87 3.59 -4.73
N LEU A 277 10.04 3.30 -5.74
CA LEU A 277 10.47 3.37 -7.14
C LEU A 277 10.83 4.80 -7.53
N ILE A 278 10.06 5.80 -7.09
CA ILE A 278 10.37 7.22 -7.30
C ILE A 278 11.69 7.57 -6.59
N ALA A 279 11.83 7.22 -5.31
CA ALA A 279 13.06 7.46 -4.54
C ALA A 279 14.28 6.81 -5.20
N GLY A 280 14.21 5.53 -5.56
CA GLY A 280 15.29 4.80 -6.21
C GLY A 280 15.63 5.34 -7.61
N THR A 281 14.66 5.92 -8.32
CA THR A 281 14.92 6.64 -9.58
C THR A 281 15.70 7.94 -9.31
N ILE A 282 15.30 8.73 -8.31
CA ILE A 282 16.05 9.93 -7.90
C ILE A 282 17.46 9.56 -7.42
N GLU A 283 17.59 8.47 -6.69
CA GLU A 283 18.87 7.95 -6.23
C GLU A 283 19.78 7.56 -7.38
N ALA A 284 19.27 6.79 -8.36
CA ALA A 284 20.09 6.33 -9.48
C ALA A 284 20.50 7.45 -10.46
N PHE A 285 19.66 8.45 -10.68
CA PHE A 285 19.89 9.45 -11.74
C PHE A 285 20.29 10.83 -11.22
N ILE A 286 19.71 11.30 -10.12
CA ILE A 286 19.92 12.66 -9.63
C ILE A 286 21.03 12.69 -8.57
N SER A 287 21.06 11.70 -7.68
CA SER A 287 22.00 11.69 -6.54
C SER A 287 23.48 11.61 -6.96
N PRO A 288 23.90 10.77 -7.92
CA PRO A 288 25.28 10.75 -8.41
C PRO A 288 25.59 11.83 -9.46
N SER A 289 24.61 12.61 -9.89
CA SER A 289 24.83 13.62 -10.94
C SER A 289 25.68 14.80 -10.45
N ASN A 290 26.33 15.48 -11.40
CA ASN A 290 27.07 16.73 -11.18
C ASN A 290 26.14 17.96 -10.99
N LEU A 291 24.84 17.75 -10.74
CA LEU A 291 23.91 18.84 -10.49
C LEU A 291 24.30 19.61 -9.21
N PRO A 292 24.12 20.94 -9.19
CA PRO A 292 24.35 21.74 -7.99
C PRO A 292 23.51 21.24 -6.81
N VAL A 293 24.06 21.33 -5.59
CA VAL A 293 23.39 20.88 -4.34
C VAL A 293 22.00 21.50 -4.18
N TRP A 294 21.81 22.77 -4.55
CA TRP A 294 20.51 23.43 -4.46
C TRP A 294 19.43 22.77 -5.35
N VAL A 295 19.80 22.21 -6.51
CA VAL A 295 18.87 21.47 -7.38
C VAL A 295 18.43 20.19 -6.69
N LYS A 296 19.38 19.46 -6.09
CA LYS A 296 19.10 18.23 -5.34
C LYS A 296 18.21 18.50 -4.13
N LEU A 297 18.45 19.60 -3.42
CA LEU A 297 17.58 20.07 -2.33
C LEU A 297 16.18 20.45 -2.82
N ALA A 298 16.07 21.11 -3.99
CA ALA A 298 14.79 21.45 -4.57
C ALA A 298 13.98 20.20 -4.97
N VAL A 299 14.64 19.16 -5.52
CA VAL A 299 14.01 17.86 -5.80
C VAL A 299 13.51 17.21 -4.50
N SER A 300 14.35 17.19 -3.47
CA SER A 300 14.00 16.66 -2.16
C SER A 300 12.77 17.35 -1.56
N PHE A 301 12.81 18.68 -1.51
CA PHE A 301 11.75 19.49 -0.93
C PHE A 301 10.47 19.40 -1.76
N GLY A 302 10.59 19.48 -3.09
CA GLY A 302 9.44 19.41 -4.00
C GLY A 302 8.73 18.07 -3.93
N THR A 303 9.48 16.96 -3.92
CA THR A 303 8.89 15.61 -3.80
C THR A 303 8.28 15.37 -2.42
N GLY A 304 8.96 15.79 -1.34
CA GLY A 304 8.42 15.73 0.02
C GLY A 304 7.14 16.55 0.17
N LEU A 305 7.16 17.81 -0.29
CA LEU A 305 6.00 18.70 -0.26
C LEU A 305 4.83 18.12 -1.05
N ALA A 306 5.08 17.55 -2.25
CA ALA A 306 4.06 16.90 -3.05
C ALA A 306 3.45 15.70 -2.32
N LEU A 307 4.28 14.83 -1.73
CA LEU A 307 3.84 13.67 -0.96
C LEU A 307 2.95 14.08 0.22
N TYR A 308 3.42 14.99 1.07
CA TYR A 308 2.67 15.39 2.27
C TYR A 308 1.43 16.22 1.93
N SER A 309 1.48 17.08 0.91
CA SER A 309 0.29 17.81 0.44
C SER A 309 -0.79 16.85 -0.07
N TYR A 310 -0.39 15.80 -0.79
CA TYR A 310 -1.28 14.72 -1.22
C TYR A 310 -1.87 13.96 -0.02
N LEU A 311 -1.02 13.48 0.89
CA LEU A 311 -1.44 12.69 2.06
C LEU A 311 -2.35 13.45 3.03
N ILE A 312 -2.20 14.77 3.13
CA ILE A 312 -2.99 15.63 4.02
C ILE A 312 -4.23 16.19 3.30
N GLY A 313 -4.12 16.56 2.03
CA GLY A 313 -5.15 17.30 1.30
C GLY A 313 -6.19 16.42 0.60
N VAL A 314 -5.79 15.26 0.07
CA VAL A 314 -6.64 14.45 -0.82
C VAL A 314 -7.54 13.47 -0.03
N GLY A 315 -8.72 13.16 -0.56
CA GLY A 315 -9.63 12.15 0.00
C GLY A 315 -10.27 12.53 1.34
N ARG A 316 -10.58 13.82 1.56
CA ARG A 316 -11.18 14.29 2.83
C ARG A 316 -12.71 14.15 2.89
N GLN A 317 -13.37 13.94 1.75
CA GLN A 317 -14.82 13.73 1.71
C GLN A 317 -15.13 12.29 2.15
N ALA A 318 -16.00 12.14 3.15
CA ALA A 318 -16.62 10.85 3.46
C ALA A 318 -17.51 10.43 2.27
N PRO A 319 -17.66 9.14 1.98
CA PRO A 319 -18.77 8.69 1.14
C PRO A 319 -20.05 9.26 1.75
N ALA A 320 -20.89 9.91 0.95
CA ALA A 320 -22.22 10.30 1.40
C ALA A 320 -22.89 9.03 1.92
N GLU A 321 -23.21 8.99 3.21
CA GLU A 321 -24.11 7.96 3.74
C GLU A 321 -25.35 8.01 2.87
N ALA A 322 -25.59 6.93 2.11
CA ALA A 322 -26.86 6.72 1.46
C ALA A 322 -27.90 6.79 2.57
N THR A 323 -28.60 7.91 2.62
CA THR A 323 -29.65 8.15 3.60
C THR A 323 -30.71 7.09 3.32
N GLU A 324 -30.70 6.00 4.09
CA GLU A 324 -31.82 5.08 4.18
C GLU A 324 -32.97 5.87 4.81
N THR A 325 -33.69 6.62 3.96
CA THR A 325 -35.06 7.03 4.29
C THR A 325 -35.87 5.76 4.36
N ASN A 326 -36.04 5.22 5.55
CA ASN A 326 -36.99 4.17 5.86
C ASN A 326 -38.39 4.81 5.96
N PRO A 327 -39.30 4.68 4.99
CA PRO A 327 -40.66 5.15 5.13
C PRO A 327 -41.51 3.95 5.54
N ILE A 328 -41.55 3.67 6.84
CA ILE A 328 -42.63 2.87 7.41
C ILE A 328 -43.22 3.69 8.57
N GLY A 329 -44.23 4.46 8.22
CA GLY A 329 -45.34 4.86 9.07
C GLY A 329 -46.61 4.25 8.49
#